data_AF-A0A940I974-F1
#
_entry.id   AF-A0A940I974-F1
#
_cell.length_a   1.000
_cell.length_b   1.000
_cell.length_c   1.000
_cell.angle_alpha   90.00
_cell.angle_beta   90.00
_cell.angle_gamma   90.00
#
_symmetry.space_group_name_H-M   'P 1'
#
loop_
_entity.id
_entity.type
_entity.pdbx_description
1 polymer ?
#
loop_
_entity_poly.entity_id
_entity_poly.type
_entity_poly.pdbx_seq_one_letter_code
_entity_poly.pdbx_strand_id
1 'polypeptide(L)'
;MWMSFRTLFLPTTFRGKILSFENLLVLAFLYGTIMMGFGLLYLVIELEVGVILLENGSPISGSLVERLATNFYFSAVTLFSVGYGDIVPIGIGRALALIEAFIGYTIPAAFVVRSVIDRESS
;
A
#
# COMPACT_ATOMS: atom_id res chain seq x y z
N MET A 1 -30.22 37.32 22.19
CA MET A 1 -30.10 35.99 21.54
C MET A 1 -28.96 35.99 20.51
N TRP A 2 -27.75 36.43 20.90
CA TRP A 2 -26.57 36.54 20.01
C TRP A 2 -25.31 35.94 20.68
N MET A 3 -25.50 34.94 21.54
CA MET A 3 -24.40 34.22 22.19
C MET A 3 -24.18 32.80 21.65
N SER A 4 -25.07 32.28 20.79
CA SER A 4 -24.98 30.88 20.31
C SER A 4 -24.24 30.66 18.99
N PHE A 5 -23.90 31.70 18.23
CA PHE A 5 -23.18 31.51 16.95
C PHE A 5 -21.66 31.54 17.10
N ARG A 6 -21.12 32.09 18.20
CA ARG A 6 -19.66 32.18 18.41
C ARG A 6 -19.05 30.91 19.02
N THR A 7 -19.85 30.06 19.65
CA THR A 7 -19.38 28.79 20.21
C THR A 7 -19.22 27.68 19.16
N LEU A 8 -19.82 27.85 17.98
CA LEU A 8 -19.72 26.91 16.85
C LEU A 8 -18.40 27.06 16.07
N PHE A 9 -17.72 28.20 16.22
CA PHE A 9 -16.42 28.52 15.61
C PHE A 9 -15.28 28.62 16.62
N LEU A 10 -15.49 28.18 17.87
CA LEU A 10 -14.36 27.91 18.75
C LEU A 10 -13.78 26.57 18.31
N PRO A 11 -12.55 26.53 17.74
CA PRO A 11 -11.86 25.27 17.60
C PRO A 11 -11.59 24.80 19.02
N THR A 12 -12.44 23.93 19.54
CA THR A 12 -12.16 23.15 20.75
C THR A 12 -10.94 22.31 20.42
N THR A 13 -9.78 22.88 20.72
CA THR A 13 -8.49 22.22 20.90
C THR A 13 -8.39 20.88 20.18
N PHE A 14 -7.97 20.92 18.91
CA PHE A 14 -7.25 19.80 18.29
C PHE A 14 -5.94 19.59 19.06
N ARG A 15 -6.06 19.09 20.28
CA ARG A 15 -4.96 18.70 21.16
C ARG A 15 -5.05 17.20 21.38
N GLY A 16 -4.95 16.47 20.28
CA GLY A 16 -4.62 15.06 20.28
C GLY A 16 -3.63 14.87 19.15
N LYS A 17 -2.51 14.20 19.41
CA LYS A 17 -1.56 13.75 18.39
C LYS A 17 -2.25 12.74 17.45
N ILE A 18 -3.13 13.20 16.55
CA ILE A 18 -4.04 12.31 15.79
C ILE A 18 -3.25 11.36 14.87
N LEU A 19 -2.01 11.72 14.53
CA LEU A 19 -1.01 10.85 13.94
C LEU A 19 0.35 11.23 14.56
N SER A 20 0.89 10.42 15.47
CA SER A 20 2.31 10.57 15.84
C SER A 20 3.12 10.38 14.56
N PHE A 21 4.11 11.24 14.30
CA PHE A 21 5.02 11.08 13.18
C PHE A 21 5.66 9.68 13.16
N GLU A 22 5.86 9.10 14.34
CA GLU A 22 6.30 7.71 14.54
C GLU A 22 5.36 6.69 13.90
N ASN A 23 4.04 6.86 14.07
CA ASN A 23 3.04 5.95 13.50
C ASN A 23 3.01 6.03 11.97
N LEU A 24 3.22 7.22 11.41
CA LEU A 24 3.37 7.39 9.96
C LEU A 24 4.65 6.73 9.43
N LEU A 25 5.77 6.88 10.15
CA LEU A 25 7.01 6.19 9.79
C LEU A 25 6.85 4.67 9.86
N VAL A 26 6.24 4.13 10.92
CA VAL A 26 5.95 2.69 11.05
C VAL A 26 5.09 2.21 9.88
N LEU A 27 4.05 2.98 9.51
CA LEU A 27 3.20 2.67 8.37
C LEU A 27 4.00 2.67 7.05
N ALA A 28 4.84 3.68 6.82
CA ALA A 28 5.68 3.78 5.64
C ALA A 28 6.67 2.61 5.53
N PHE A 29 7.32 2.23 6.65
CA PHE A 29 8.20 1.06 6.68
C PHE A 29 7.43 -0.24 6.44
N LEU A 30 6.23 -0.39 7.01
CA LEU A 30 5.39 -1.57 6.78
C LEU A 30 5.04 -1.73 5.30
N TYR A 31 4.56 -0.65 4.66
CA TYR A 31 4.30 -0.64 3.21
C TYR A 31 5.57 -0.94 2.43
N GLY A 32 6.69 -0.30 2.77
CA GLY A 32 7.97 -0.52 2.10
C GLY A 32 8.44 -1.97 2.17
N THR A 33 8.34 -2.61 3.34
CA THR A 33 8.73 -4.02 3.51
C THR A 33 7.83 -4.96 2.71
N ILE A 34 6.52 -4.73 2.70
CA ILE A 34 5.58 -5.58 1.94
C ILE A 34 5.83 -5.40 0.44
N MET A 35 5.97 -4.16 -0.03
CA MET A 35 6.29 -3.84 -1.42
C MET A 35 7.59 -4.51 -1.88
N MET A 36 8.67 -4.41 -1.09
CA MET A 36 9.92 -5.09 -1.40
C MET A 36 9.76 -6.62 -1.41
N GLY A 37 9.00 -7.18 -0.46
CA GLY A 37 8.76 -8.61 -0.37
C GLY A 37 8.01 -9.17 -1.57
N PHE A 38 6.90 -8.55 -1.95
CA PHE A 38 6.11 -8.96 -3.12
C PHE A 38 6.87 -8.70 -4.43
N GLY A 39 7.54 -7.55 -4.57
CA GLY A 39 8.38 -7.26 -5.73
C GLY A 39 9.47 -8.31 -5.96
N LEU A 40 10.14 -8.77 -4.90
CA LEU A 40 11.13 -9.86 -5.00
C LEU A 40 10.46 -11.20 -5.30
N LEU A 41 9.31 -11.47 -4.69
CA LEU A 41 8.55 -12.69 -4.91
C LEU A 41 8.10 -12.84 -6.36
N TYR A 42 7.60 -11.77 -6.99
CA TYR A 42 7.27 -11.79 -8.41
C TYR A 42 8.49 -12.08 -9.26
N LEU A 43 9.63 -11.42 -9.00
CA LEU A 43 10.86 -11.66 -9.77
C LEU A 43 11.33 -13.12 -9.66
N VAL A 44 11.33 -13.70 -8.46
CA VAL A 44 11.75 -15.10 -8.25
C VAL A 44 10.83 -16.06 -8.99
N ILE A 45 9.51 -15.86 -8.90
CA ILE A 45 8.55 -16.71 -9.62
C ILE A 45 8.70 -16.52 -11.13
N GLU A 46 8.94 -15.30 -11.59
CA GLU A 46 9.17 -15.02 -13.01
C GLU A 46 10.40 -15.75 -13.55
N LEU A 47 11.45 -15.89 -12.73
CA LEU A 47 12.68 -16.60 -13.07
C LEU A 47 12.52 -18.13 -13.08
N GLU A 48 11.74 -18.68 -12.14
CA GLU A 48 11.61 -20.15 -11.96
C GLU A 48 10.44 -20.77 -12.76
N VAL A 49 9.28 -20.08 -12.80
CA VAL A 49 8.03 -20.59 -13.39
C VAL A 49 7.80 -20.04 -14.80
N GLY A 50 8.42 -18.90 -15.11
CA GLY A 50 8.29 -18.19 -16.39
C GLY A 50 7.38 -16.96 -16.28
N VAL A 51 6.84 -16.50 -17.42
CA VAL A 51 6.19 -15.19 -17.50
C VAL A 51 4.89 -15.14 -16.69
N ILE A 52 4.88 -14.32 -15.62
CA ILE A 52 3.72 -14.08 -14.76
C ILE A 52 3.19 -12.64 -14.82
N LEU A 53 3.98 -11.72 -15.37
CA LEU A 53 3.64 -10.31 -15.57
C LEU A 53 3.89 -9.93 -17.03
N LEU A 54 3.02 -9.11 -17.60
CA LEU A 54 3.20 -8.54 -18.93
C LEU A 54 3.28 -7.03 -18.83
N GLU A 55 4.31 -6.44 -19.41
CA GLU A 55 4.47 -5.00 -19.59
C GLU A 55 3.96 -4.63 -21.00
N ASN A 56 2.90 -3.82 -21.07
CA ASN A 56 2.25 -3.43 -22.32
C ASN A 56 1.92 -4.60 -23.26
N GLY A 57 1.53 -5.74 -22.68
CA GLY A 57 1.16 -6.96 -23.42
C GLY A 57 2.33 -7.85 -23.84
N SER A 58 3.58 -7.47 -23.54
CA SER A 58 4.77 -8.28 -23.80
C SER A 58 5.40 -8.78 -22.50
N PRO A 59 6.09 -9.93 -22.49
CA PRO A 59 6.90 -10.34 -21.34
C PRO A 59 7.88 -9.25 -20.93
N ILE A 60 8.09 -9.07 -19.63
CA ILE A 60 9.09 -8.12 -19.13
C ILE A 60 10.45 -8.50 -19.70
N SER A 61 11.11 -7.53 -20.32
CA SER A 61 12.41 -7.71 -20.98
C SER A 61 13.46 -6.81 -20.33
N GLY A 62 14.73 -7.06 -20.66
CA GLY A 62 15.85 -6.28 -20.15
C GLY A 62 16.71 -7.00 -19.12
N SER A 63 17.61 -6.25 -18.51
CA SER A 63 18.54 -6.71 -17.48
C SER A 63 17.80 -7.12 -16.19
N LEU A 64 18.47 -7.88 -15.32
CA LEU A 64 17.89 -8.28 -14.03
C LEU A 64 17.49 -7.06 -13.17
N VAL A 65 18.25 -5.97 -13.25
CA VAL A 65 17.95 -4.73 -12.52
C VAL A 65 16.69 -4.05 -13.06
N GLU A 66 16.51 -4.00 -14.38
CA GLU A 66 15.30 -3.46 -15.01
C GLU A 66 14.08 -4.31 -14.64
N ARG A 67 14.19 -5.64 -14.74
CA ARG A 67 13.12 -6.56 -14.32
C ARG A 67 12.76 -6.40 -12.85
N LEU A 68 13.76 -6.29 -11.96
CA LEU A 68 13.53 -6.04 -10.54
C LEU A 68 12.78 -4.72 -10.31
N ALA A 69 13.19 -3.65 -10.99
CA ALA A 69 12.54 -2.35 -10.90
C ALA A 69 11.07 -2.41 -11.38
N THR A 70 10.81 -3.07 -12.51
CA THR A 70 9.45 -3.28 -13.05
C THR A 70 8.58 -4.10 -12.09
N ASN A 71 9.12 -5.17 -11.50
CA ASN A 71 8.41 -5.99 -10.51
C ASN A 71 8.12 -5.19 -9.21
N PHE A 72 9.05 -4.36 -8.74
CA PHE A 72 8.84 -3.48 -7.58
C PHE A 72 7.79 -2.41 -7.86
N TYR A 73 7.82 -1.83 -9.05
CA TYR A 73 6.83 -0.87 -9.47
C TYR A 73 5.43 -1.50 -9.57
N PHE A 74 5.31 -2.71 -10.14
CA PHE A 74 4.05 -3.46 -10.17
C PHE A 74 3.52 -3.73 -8.75
N SER A 75 4.39 -4.15 -7.84
CA SER A 75 4.04 -4.37 -6.43
C SER A 75 3.54 -3.07 -5.78
N ALA A 76 4.21 -1.94 -5.98
CA ALA A 76 3.77 -0.65 -5.45
C ALA A 76 2.38 -0.26 -5.97
N VAL A 77 2.17 -0.32 -7.28
CA VAL A 77 0.91 0.04 -7.95
C VAL A 77 -0.23 -0.88 -7.52
N THR A 78 0.05 -2.15 -7.22
CA THR A 78 -0.92 -3.13 -6.71
C THR A 78 -1.24 -2.91 -5.24
N LEU A 79 -0.21 -2.77 -4.40
CA LEU A 79 -0.34 -2.58 -2.95
C LEU A 79 -1.10 -1.30 -2.61
N PHE A 80 -0.86 -0.22 -3.35
CA PHE A 80 -1.60 1.04 -3.19
C PHE A 80 -2.92 1.09 -3.99
N SER A 81 -3.30 -0.01 -4.66
CA SER A 81 -4.53 -0.11 -5.46
C SER A 81 -4.65 0.96 -6.56
N VAL A 82 -3.51 1.42 -7.10
CA VAL A 82 -3.47 2.41 -8.18
C VAL A 82 -3.82 1.75 -9.53
N GLY A 83 -3.20 0.61 -9.82
CA GLY A 83 -3.53 -0.24 -10.96
C GLY A 83 -3.57 0.45 -12.33
N TYR A 84 -2.50 1.14 -12.76
CA TYR A 84 -2.46 1.83 -14.06
C TYR A 84 -2.74 0.94 -15.27
N GLY A 85 -2.43 -0.36 -15.17
CA GLY A 85 -2.69 -1.36 -16.21
C GLY A 85 -1.63 -1.43 -17.30
N ASP A 86 -0.53 -0.69 -17.15
CA ASP A 86 0.70 -0.80 -17.94
C ASP A 86 1.42 -2.14 -17.69
N ILE A 87 1.36 -2.65 -16.46
CA ILE A 87 1.78 -4.01 -16.12
C ILE A 87 0.59 -4.80 -15.61
N VAL A 88 0.36 -5.96 -16.23
CA VAL A 88 -0.79 -6.82 -15.91
C VAL A 88 -0.34 -8.22 -15.49
N PRO A 89 -0.91 -8.77 -14.40
CA PRO A 89 -0.60 -10.12 -13.98
C PRO A 89 -1.35 -11.16 -14.83
N ILE A 90 -0.66 -12.25 -15.14
CA ILE A 90 -1.20 -13.41 -15.86
C ILE A 90 -0.93 -14.70 -15.07
N GLY A 91 -1.68 -15.75 -15.40
CA GLY A 91 -1.54 -17.06 -14.74
C GLY A 91 -1.62 -16.95 -13.21
N ILE A 92 -0.63 -17.54 -12.53
CA ILE A 92 -0.54 -17.52 -11.06
C ILE A 92 -0.27 -16.13 -10.48
N GLY A 93 0.31 -15.21 -11.27
CA GLY A 93 0.54 -13.82 -10.86
C GLY A 93 -0.75 -13.10 -10.44
N ARG A 94 -1.91 -13.50 -11.00
CA ARG A 94 -3.22 -12.93 -10.63
C ARG A 94 -3.61 -13.22 -9.19
N ALA A 95 -3.37 -14.44 -8.72
CA ALA A 95 -3.69 -14.81 -7.34
C ALA A 95 -2.80 -14.05 -6.35
N LEU A 96 -1.52 -13.89 -6.68
CA LEU A 96 -0.57 -13.12 -5.87
C LEU A 96 -0.95 -11.64 -5.79
N ALA A 97 -1.29 -11.03 -6.94
CA ALA A 97 -1.73 -9.64 -6.98
C ALA A 97 -3.01 -9.39 -6.18
N LEU A 98 -3.96 -10.35 -6.18
CA LEU A 98 -5.16 -10.26 -5.35
C LEU A 98 -4.83 -10.29 -3.85
N ILE A 99 -3.92 -11.18 -3.43
CA ILE A 99 -3.48 -11.25 -2.03
C ILE A 99 -2.78 -9.96 -1.62
N GLU A 100 -1.88 -9.44 -2.47
CA GLU A 100 -1.17 -8.20 -2.24
C GLU A 100 -2.11 -6.99 -2.11
N ALA A 101 -3.06 -6.85 -3.05
CA ALA A 101 -4.05 -5.78 -3.01
C ALA A 101 -4.94 -5.87 -1.76
N PHE A 102 -5.33 -7.08 -1.35
CA PHE A 102 -6.11 -7.29 -0.13
C PHE A 102 -5.34 -6.85 1.12
N ILE A 103 -4.05 -7.21 1.21
CA ILE A 103 -3.16 -6.75 2.29
C ILE A 103 -3.06 -5.23 2.27
N GLY A 104 -2.82 -4.63 1.10
CA GLY A 104 -2.73 -3.18 0.92
C GLY A 104 -3.97 -2.44 1.40
N TYR A 105 -5.16 -2.96 1.11
CA TYR A 105 -6.42 -2.38 1.58
C TYR A 105 -6.65 -2.54 3.09
N THR A 106 -6.14 -3.64 3.68
CA THR A 106 -6.34 -3.95 5.09
C THR A 106 -5.49 -3.08 6.01
N ILE A 107 -4.30 -2.66 5.57
CA ILE A 107 -3.35 -1.89 6.38
C ILE A 107 -3.92 -0.54 6.88
N PRO A 108 -4.50 0.35 6.04
CA PRO A 108 -5.11 1.59 6.52
C PRO A 108 -6.28 1.34 7.46
N ALA A 109 -7.11 0.33 7.16
CA ALA A 109 -8.26 -0.02 8.00
C ALA A 109 -7.80 -0.46 9.40
N ALA A 110 -6.82 -1.35 9.47
CA ALA A 110 -6.22 -1.80 10.73
C ALA A 110 -5.57 -0.65 11.50
N PHE A 111 -4.89 0.25 10.79
CA PHE A 111 -4.28 1.43 11.38
C PHE A 111 -5.32 2.38 12.01
N VAL A 112 -6.41 2.66 11.30
CA VAL A 112 -7.53 3.48 11.80
C VAL A 112 -8.15 2.83 13.03
N VAL A 113 -8.51 1.53 12.95
CA VAL A 113 -9.10 0.79 14.07
C VAL A 113 -8.23 0.87 15.31
N ARG A 114 -6.93 0.63 15.18
CA ARG A 114 -5.98 0.75 16.29
C ARG A 114 -5.94 2.17 16.86
N SER A 115 -5.87 3.18 15.98
CA SER A 115 -5.83 4.58 16.42
C SER A 115 -7.10 5.05 17.13
N VAL A 116 -8.26 4.44 16.85
CA VAL A 116 -9.53 4.75 17.52
C VAL A 116 -9.60 4.03 18.87
N ILE A 117 -9.27 2.73 18.91
CA ILE A 117 -9.29 1.92 20.13
C ILE A 117 -8.32 2.46 21.18
N ASP A 118 -7.11 2.84 20.77
CA ASP A 118 -6.10 3.39 21.69
C ASP A 118 -6.61 4.66 22.42
N ARG A 119 -7.56 5.41 21.82
CA ARG A 119 -8.16 6.61 22.43
C ARG A 119 -9.24 6.33 23.46
N GLU A 120 -9.85 5.14 23.46
CA GLU A 120 -10.86 4.77 24.48
C GLU A 120 -10.21 4.25 25.77
N SER A 121 -8.93 3.86 25.71
CA SER A 121 -8.18 3.31 26.86
C SER A 121 -7.37 4.35 27.67
N SER A 122 -7.41 5.63 27.30
CA SER A 122 -6.68 6.75 27.95
C SER A 122 -7.63 7.82 28.46
#